data_AF-A0A5C5VD78-F1
#
_entry.id   AF-A0A5C5VD78-F1
#
_cell.length_a   1.000
_cell.length_b   1.000
_cell.length_c   1.000
_cell.angle_alpha   90.00
_cell.angle_beta   90.00
_cell.angle_gamma   90.00
#
_symmetry.space_group_name_H-M   'P 1'
#
loop_
_entity.id
_entity.type
_entity.pdbx_description
1 polymer ?
#
loop_
_entity_poly.entity_id
_entity_poly.type
_entity_poly.pdbx_seq_one_letter_code
_entity_poly.pdbx_strand_id
1 'polypeptide(L)'
;MAYLDLDETDWLADRGILPQRRAYHTYRDRDHVGGADGDLKDSLLQFLSREHGLRPGGPVRLLTQLRVMGLYFSPLNLYYCFDSSGVDVRAVVAEVSNTPWNERRRYVLSDLKQSGRPKRLAFAHPKDFHVSPFMPMDMTYHWRLTEPGQTVGVRIQAVRADRVELNATMALNRRELTPANLSALALRHPVAPVQIVGGIYYHALKLWCKKCPTFPHPLRTGNPPNHSSGRVPEHAP
;
A
#
# COMPACT_ATOMS: atom_id res chain seq x y z
N MET A 1 -4.34 3.19 11.12
CA MET A 1 -4.02 3.86 9.85
C MET A 1 -4.75 5.18 9.79
N ALA A 2 -4.11 6.21 9.24
CA ALA A 2 -4.71 7.49 8.90
C ALA A 2 -5.05 7.52 7.41
N TYR A 3 -6.13 8.22 7.07
CA TYR A 3 -6.55 8.48 5.69
C TYR A 3 -6.49 9.98 5.47
N LEU A 4 -5.49 10.41 4.70
CA LEU A 4 -5.08 11.82 4.57
C LEU A 4 -5.31 12.28 3.14
N ASP A 5 -5.83 13.48 2.95
CA ASP A 5 -5.77 14.14 1.65
C ASP A 5 -4.41 14.82 1.52
N LEU A 6 -3.66 14.52 0.46
CA LEU A 6 -2.31 15.06 0.29
C LEU A 6 -2.33 16.57 0.01
N ASP A 7 -3.47 17.12 -0.43
CA ASP A 7 -3.65 18.56 -0.59
C ASP A 7 -4.00 19.28 0.73
N GLU A 8 -4.33 18.54 1.79
CA GLU A 8 -4.84 19.10 3.05
C GLU A 8 -4.07 18.54 4.26
N THR A 9 -2.76 18.81 4.36
CA THR A 9 -1.93 18.34 5.48
C THR A 9 -1.73 19.37 6.60
N ASP A 10 -2.07 20.64 6.37
CA ASP A 10 -1.74 21.73 7.30
C ASP A 10 -2.51 21.65 8.63
N TRP A 11 -3.75 21.18 8.60
CA TRP A 11 -4.61 21.05 9.79
C TRP A 11 -4.28 19.83 10.67
N LEU A 12 -3.34 18.97 10.26
CA LEU A 12 -2.98 17.76 11.00
C LEU A 12 -2.38 18.09 12.38
N ALA A 13 -1.65 19.22 12.47
CA ALA A 13 -1.08 19.70 13.72
C ALA A 13 -2.16 19.99 14.78
N ASP A 14 -3.29 20.60 14.36
CA ASP A 14 -4.43 20.92 15.23
C ASP A 14 -5.13 19.67 15.79
N ARG A 15 -4.87 18.50 15.20
CA ARG A 15 -5.39 17.20 15.66
C ARG A 15 -4.40 16.39 16.49
N GLY A 16 -3.18 16.89 16.68
CA GLY A 16 -2.14 16.20 17.44
C GLY A 16 -1.21 15.30 16.60
N ILE A 17 -1.24 15.42 15.27
CA ILE A 17 -0.21 14.85 14.39
C ILE A 17 0.80 15.95 14.11
N LEU A 18 1.84 16.01 14.94
CA LEU A 18 2.74 17.15 14.95
C LEU A 18 4.01 16.87 14.10
N PRO A 19 4.59 17.89 13.45
CA PRO A 19 5.75 17.72 12.58
C PRO A 19 7.05 17.42 13.35
N GLN A 20 7.10 17.73 14.65
CA GLN A 20 8.29 17.51 15.48
C GLN A 20 8.63 16.02 15.54
N ARG A 21 9.91 15.70 15.37
CA ARG A 21 10.41 14.32 15.30
C ARG A 21 10.06 13.45 16.51
N ARG A 22 9.91 14.07 17.68
CA ARG A 22 9.61 13.42 18.97
C ARG A 22 8.13 13.49 19.36
N ALA A 23 7.28 14.08 18.52
CA ALA A 23 5.85 14.02 18.75
C ALA A 23 5.39 12.57 18.77
N TYR A 24 4.34 12.32 19.53
CA TYR A 24 3.82 10.96 19.66
C TYR A 24 3.35 10.46 18.30
N HIS A 25 2.51 11.22 17.60
CA HIS A 25 2.16 10.96 16.21
C HIS A 25 2.78 12.01 15.28
N THR A 26 3.34 11.53 14.17
CA THR A 26 3.89 12.39 13.11
C THR A 26 3.57 11.78 11.75
N TYR A 27 3.28 12.63 10.78
CA TYR A 27 3.21 12.28 9.36
C TYR A 27 4.41 12.89 8.64
N ARG A 28 5.02 12.17 7.70
CA ARG A 28 6.13 12.68 6.88
C ARG A 28 6.09 12.10 5.48
N ASP A 29 6.13 12.96 4.48
CA ASP A 29 6.17 12.55 3.08
C ASP A 29 7.38 11.67 2.76
N ARG A 30 8.55 11.96 3.33
CA ARG A 30 9.79 11.17 3.18
C ARG A 30 9.66 9.70 3.62
N ASP A 31 8.59 9.35 4.34
CA ASP A 31 8.32 7.97 4.73
C ASP A 31 7.77 7.12 3.58
N HIS A 32 7.43 7.78 2.48
CA HIS A 32 6.89 7.23 1.26
C HIS A 32 7.90 7.36 0.13
N VAL A 33 7.83 6.48 -0.87
CA VAL A 33 8.68 6.59 -2.07
C VAL A 33 8.42 7.96 -2.69
N GLY A 34 9.46 8.65 -3.16
CA GLY A 34 9.33 9.95 -3.83
C GLY A 34 9.08 11.16 -2.94
N GLY A 35 8.64 10.98 -1.68
CA GLY A 35 8.38 12.09 -0.77
C GLY A 35 9.64 12.72 -0.15
N ALA A 36 10.82 12.23 -0.51
CA ALA A 36 12.09 12.90 -0.20
C ALA A 36 12.55 13.85 -1.31
N ASP A 37 11.99 13.69 -2.52
CA ASP A 37 12.42 14.38 -3.75
C ASP A 37 11.58 15.64 -4.05
N GLY A 38 10.62 15.96 -3.18
CA GLY A 38 9.70 17.08 -3.34
C GLY A 38 8.33 16.77 -2.77
N ASP A 39 7.30 17.39 -3.35
CA ASP A 39 5.90 17.12 -3.03
C ASP A 39 5.54 15.66 -3.38
N LEU A 40 4.93 14.95 -2.42
CA LEU A 40 4.64 13.53 -2.54
C LEU A 40 3.57 13.25 -3.61
N LYS A 41 2.55 14.12 -3.69
CA LYS A 41 1.47 13.98 -4.67
C LYS A 41 2.03 14.16 -6.08
N ASP A 42 2.83 15.20 -6.31
CA ASP A 42 3.47 15.45 -7.60
C ASP A 42 4.39 14.30 -8.01
N SER A 43 5.20 13.78 -7.10
CA SER A 43 6.05 12.61 -7.35
C SER A 43 5.23 11.38 -7.77
N LEU A 44 4.10 11.13 -7.10
CA LEU A 44 3.19 10.04 -7.45
C LEU A 44 2.54 10.25 -8.82
N LEU A 45 2.05 11.45 -9.12
CA LEU A 45 1.41 11.78 -10.39
C LEU A 45 2.39 11.71 -11.56
N GLN A 46 3.64 12.14 -11.35
CA GLN A 46 4.70 11.98 -12.35
C GLN A 46 5.01 10.51 -12.62
N PHE A 47 5.09 9.68 -11.57
CA PHE A 47 5.26 8.23 -11.69
C PHE A 47 4.11 7.61 -12.50
N LEU A 48 2.86 7.93 -12.16
CA LEU A 48 1.67 7.46 -12.88
C LEU A 48 1.67 7.89 -14.35
N SER A 49 2.02 9.14 -14.64
CA SER A 49 2.04 9.64 -16.01
C SER A 49 3.16 9.02 -16.83
N ARG A 50 4.35 8.80 -16.25
CA ARG A 50 5.52 8.31 -16.99
C ARG A 50 5.44 6.81 -17.26
N GLU A 51 5.08 6.02 -16.25
CA GLU A 51 5.11 4.56 -16.34
C GLU A 51 3.80 3.94 -16.83
N HIS A 52 2.67 4.63 -16.60
CA HIS A 52 1.34 4.08 -16.88
C HIS A 52 0.47 4.97 -17.78
N GLY A 53 0.94 6.15 -18.17
CA GLY A 53 0.17 7.10 -18.99
C GLY A 53 -1.07 7.66 -18.29
N LEU A 54 -1.18 7.50 -16.97
CA LEU A 54 -2.34 7.92 -16.18
C LEU A 54 -2.15 9.33 -15.63
N ARG A 55 -3.18 10.17 -15.78
CA ARG A 55 -3.20 11.54 -15.25
C ARG A 55 -4.52 11.83 -14.54
N PRO A 56 -4.72 11.27 -13.34
CA PRO A 56 -5.87 11.63 -12.52
C PRO A 56 -5.77 13.12 -12.18
N GLY A 57 -6.84 13.88 -12.44
CA GLY A 57 -6.89 15.34 -12.22
C GLY A 57 -7.45 15.74 -10.86
N GLY A 58 -7.70 14.79 -9.97
CA GLY A 58 -8.33 14.99 -8.67
C GLY A 58 -7.39 15.01 -7.48
N PRO A 59 -7.97 15.04 -6.26
CA PRO A 59 -7.21 14.83 -5.03
C PRO A 59 -6.60 13.42 -5.01
N VAL A 60 -5.48 13.32 -4.30
CA VAL A 60 -4.83 12.04 -3.99
C VAL A 60 -4.92 11.83 -2.49
N ARG A 61 -5.59 10.75 -2.09
CA ARG A 61 -5.78 10.44 -0.67
C ARG A 61 -4.98 9.21 -0.27
N LEU A 62 -4.18 9.35 0.77
CA LEU A 62 -3.25 8.36 1.27
C LEU A 62 -3.79 7.65 2.51
N LEU A 63 -3.94 6.33 2.43
CA LEU A 63 -4.14 5.44 3.58
C LEU A 63 -2.79 4.89 4.03
N THR A 64 -2.32 5.34 5.20
CA THR A 64 -0.97 5.04 5.71
C THR A 64 -0.93 4.82 7.23
N GLN A 65 0.17 4.27 7.75
CA GLN A 65 0.46 4.33 9.18
C GLN A 65 1.08 5.67 9.54
N LEU A 66 0.81 6.15 10.76
CA LEU A 66 1.52 7.30 11.31
C LEU A 66 2.79 6.83 12.02
N ARG A 67 3.78 7.72 12.13
CA ARG A 67 4.87 7.51 13.07
C ARG A 67 4.33 7.43 14.49
N VAL A 68 4.96 6.60 15.31
CA VAL A 68 4.74 6.56 16.75
C VAL A 68 6.09 6.77 17.45
N MET A 69 6.24 7.87 18.18
CA MET A 69 7.49 8.26 18.87
C MET A 69 8.71 8.25 17.92
N GLY A 70 8.52 8.70 16.68
CA GLY A 70 9.57 8.71 15.66
C GLY A 70 9.86 7.37 14.98
N LEU A 71 9.21 6.27 15.36
CA LEU A 71 9.30 4.98 14.67
C LEU A 71 8.25 4.88 13.55
N TYR A 72 8.62 4.28 12.41
CA TYR A 72 7.73 4.06 11.28
C TYR A 72 7.98 2.70 10.64
N PHE A 73 6.91 1.97 10.37
CA PHE A 73 6.89 0.86 9.43
C PHE A 73 5.46 0.67 8.94
N SER A 74 5.28 0.59 7.63
CA SER A 74 4.00 0.29 7.01
C SER A 74 4.20 -0.76 5.91
N PRO A 75 3.65 -1.98 6.07
CA PRO A 75 3.80 -3.04 5.07
C PRO A 75 3.02 -2.72 3.78
N LEU A 76 1.98 -1.88 3.88
CA LEU A 76 1.13 -1.48 2.78
C LEU A 76 0.62 -0.05 3.01
N ASN A 77 0.86 0.82 2.03
CA ASN A 77 0.23 2.13 1.90
C ASN A 77 -0.59 2.16 0.60
N LEU A 78 -1.76 2.83 0.63
CA LEU A 78 -2.64 2.93 -0.54
C LEU A 78 -2.90 4.40 -0.88
N TYR A 79 -2.62 4.77 -2.12
CA TYR A 79 -2.96 6.07 -2.69
C TYR A 79 -4.18 5.91 -3.57
N TYR A 80 -5.30 6.52 -3.17
CA TYR A 80 -6.51 6.59 -3.98
C TYR A 80 -6.45 7.88 -4.81
N CYS A 81 -6.34 7.72 -6.12
CA CYS A 81 -6.28 8.83 -7.06
C CYS A 81 -7.66 9.06 -7.65
N PHE A 82 -8.26 10.20 -7.32
CA PHE A 82 -9.62 10.53 -7.75
C PHE A 82 -9.63 11.24 -9.12
N ASP A 83 -10.79 11.27 -9.75
CA ASP A 83 -11.05 12.17 -10.87
C ASP A 83 -11.13 13.64 -10.43
N SER A 84 -11.22 14.56 -11.38
CA SER A 84 -11.32 16.00 -11.10
C SER A 84 -12.53 16.39 -10.26
N SER A 85 -13.56 15.55 -10.18
CA SER A 85 -14.72 15.78 -9.30
C SER A 85 -14.44 15.41 -7.85
N GLY A 86 -13.40 14.61 -7.58
CA GLY A 86 -13.06 14.11 -6.25
C GLY A 86 -13.97 12.97 -5.77
N VAL A 87 -14.82 12.43 -6.64
CA VAL A 87 -15.84 11.43 -6.31
C VAL A 87 -15.39 10.03 -6.69
N ASP A 88 -15.04 9.80 -7.95
CA ASP A 88 -14.77 8.46 -8.47
C ASP A 88 -13.24 8.17 -8.45
N VAL A 89 -12.86 6.97 -8.00
CA VAL A 89 -11.45 6.53 -7.95
C VAL A 89 -11.02 6.06 -9.34
N ARG A 90 -10.01 6.71 -9.92
CA ARG A 90 -9.49 6.40 -11.26
C ARG A 90 -8.32 5.43 -11.24
N ALA A 91 -7.53 5.46 -10.18
CA ALA A 91 -6.43 4.53 -9.96
C ALA A 91 -6.16 4.38 -8.46
N VAL A 92 -5.67 3.22 -8.06
CA VAL A 92 -5.08 3.01 -6.74
C VAL A 92 -3.62 2.66 -6.91
N VAL A 93 -2.73 3.30 -6.17
CA VAL A 93 -1.32 2.88 -6.10
C VAL A 93 -1.08 2.21 -4.76
N ALA A 94 -0.63 0.96 -4.79
CA ALA A 94 -0.24 0.22 -3.60
C ALA A 94 1.27 0.25 -3.43
N GLU A 95 1.75 0.94 -2.40
CA GLU A 95 3.15 0.92 -1.99
C GLU A 95 3.34 -0.17 -0.93
N VAL A 96 4.04 -1.23 -1.30
CA VAL A 96 4.33 -2.40 -0.46
C VAL A 96 5.76 -2.32 0.02
N SER A 97 5.97 -2.45 1.33
CA SER A 97 7.31 -2.50 1.93
C SER A 97 7.63 -3.92 2.38
N ASN A 98 8.86 -4.39 2.15
CA ASN A 98 9.33 -5.66 2.69
C ASN A 98 10.22 -5.46 3.93
N THR A 99 10.28 -6.50 4.75
CA THR A 99 11.23 -6.63 5.85
C THR A 99 11.74 -8.08 5.81
N PRO A 100 13.05 -8.33 6.00
CA PRO A 100 14.08 -7.43 6.53
C PRO A 100 14.76 -6.49 5.52
N TRP A 101 14.54 -6.63 4.22
CA TRP A 101 15.35 -5.92 3.20
C TRP A 101 15.08 -4.42 3.07
N ASN A 102 14.00 -3.92 3.67
CA ASN A 102 13.63 -2.50 3.67
C ASN A 102 13.52 -1.89 2.26
N GLU A 103 13.08 -2.72 1.31
CA GLU A 103 12.75 -2.30 -0.04
C GLU A 103 11.27 -1.92 -0.11
N ARG A 104 10.93 -1.15 -1.14
CA ARG A 104 9.56 -0.72 -1.41
C ARG A 104 9.24 -0.92 -2.88
N ARG A 105 8.01 -1.35 -3.17
CA ARG A 105 7.50 -1.52 -4.52
C ARG A 105 6.14 -0.87 -4.65
N ARG A 106 5.93 -0.09 -5.71
CA ARG A 106 4.63 0.45 -6.08
C ARG A 106 3.96 -0.45 -7.11
N TYR A 107 2.69 -0.75 -6.89
CA TYR A 107 1.80 -1.42 -7.85
C TYR A 107 0.70 -0.46 -8.25
N VAL A 108 0.50 -0.27 -9.56
CA VAL A 108 -0.60 0.55 -10.07
C VAL A 108 -1.77 -0.36 -10.38
N LEU A 109 -2.85 -0.13 -9.63
CA LEU A 109 -4.10 -0.86 -9.66
C LEU A 109 -5.14 0.05 -10.34
N SER A 110 -5.12 0.04 -11.66
CA SER A 110 -6.00 0.85 -12.50
C SER A 110 -6.63 -0.02 -13.56
N ASP A 111 -7.90 0.18 -13.82
CA ASP A 111 -8.55 -0.45 -14.97
C ASP A 111 -8.79 0.61 -16.05
N LEU A 112 -7.96 0.59 -17.09
CA LEU A 112 -8.11 1.49 -18.25
C LEU A 112 -9.35 1.13 -19.09
N LYS A 113 -9.95 -0.04 -18.88
CA LYS A 113 -10.98 -0.62 -19.77
C LYS A 113 -12.34 -0.91 -19.10
N GLN A 114 -12.47 -0.79 -17.78
CA GLN A 114 -13.79 -0.92 -17.14
C GLN A 114 -14.59 0.39 -17.25
N SER A 115 -15.42 0.46 -18.27
CA SER A 115 -16.56 1.38 -18.32
C SER A 115 -17.67 0.86 -17.40
N GLY A 116 -17.75 1.38 -16.18
CA GLY A 116 -18.79 1.05 -15.21
C GLY A 116 -18.26 1.11 -13.78
N ARG A 117 -19.15 1.34 -12.80
CA ARG A 117 -18.82 1.47 -11.37
C ARG A 117 -18.90 0.12 -10.63
N PRO A 118 -17.81 -0.64 -10.46
CA PRO A 118 -17.78 -1.64 -9.41
C PRO A 118 -17.31 -1.00 -8.10
N LYS A 119 -18.13 -1.07 -7.05
CA LYS A 119 -17.72 -0.78 -5.65
C LYS A 119 -16.55 -1.64 -5.14
N ARG A 120 -16.10 -2.60 -5.96
CA ARG A 120 -15.03 -3.55 -5.68
C ARG A 120 -14.05 -3.57 -6.86
N LEU A 121 -12.85 -3.11 -6.60
CA LEU A 121 -11.76 -3.11 -7.57
C LEU A 121 -11.03 -4.45 -7.50
N ALA A 122 -10.83 -5.12 -8.63
CA ALA A 122 -10.15 -6.42 -8.67
C ALA A 122 -9.07 -6.43 -9.74
N PHE A 123 -7.85 -6.84 -9.36
CA PHE A 123 -6.69 -6.83 -10.24
C PHE A 123 -5.88 -8.10 -10.08
N ALA A 124 -5.24 -8.55 -11.15
CA ALA A 124 -4.33 -9.69 -11.12
C ALA A 124 -3.05 -9.36 -11.88
N HIS A 125 -1.90 -9.69 -11.31
CA HIS A 125 -0.60 -9.55 -11.98
C HIS A 125 0.43 -10.52 -11.40
N PRO A 126 1.50 -10.86 -12.14
CA PRO A 126 2.60 -11.65 -11.61
C PRO A 126 3.22 -11.01 -10.37
N LYS A 127 3.62 -11.83 -9.39
CA LYS A 127 4.38 -11.40 -8.22
C LYS A 127 5.82 -11.11 -8.64
N ASP A 128 6.26 -9.88 -8.46
CA ASP A 128 7.60 -9.42 -8.83
C ASP A 128 8.34 -8.75 -7.66
N PHE A 129 7.80 -8.86 -6.44
CA PHE A 129 8.41 -8.35 -5.22
C PHE A 129 8.51 -9.43 -4.15
N HIS A 130 9.71 -9.60 -3.59
CA HIS A 130 9.97 -10.61 -2.58
C HIS A 130 9.70 -10.05 -1.17
N VAL A 131 8.51 -10.36 -0.64
CA VAL A 131 8.06 -9.82 0.66
C VAL A 131 8.25 -10.79 1.83
N SER A 132 8.61 -12.05 1.58
CA SER A 132 8.81 -13.06 2.63
C SER A 132 9.75 -14.16 2.14
N PRO A 133 10.75 -14.60 2.94
CA PRO A 133 11.59 -15.75 2.61
C PRO A 133 10.82 -17.06 2.45
N PHE A 134 9.58 -17.17 2.96
CA PHE A 134 8.79 -18.39 2.89
C PHE A 134 7.83 -18.42 1.69
N MET A 135 7.99 -17.48 0.75
CA MET A 135 7.13 -17.37 -0.43
C MET A 135 7.95 -17.30 -1.70
N PRO A 136 7.82 -18.28 -2.62
CA PRO A 136 8.52 -18.22 -3.88
C PRO A 136 8.00 -17.09 -4.79
N MET A 137 8.73 -16.81 -5.86
CA MET A 137 8.42 -15.71 -6.80
C MET A 137 7.42 -16.11 -7.89
N ASP A 138 7.28 -17.41 -8.17
CA ASP A 138 6.38 -17.98 -9.18
C ASP A 138 4.91 -17.96 -8.71
N MET A 139 4.38 -16.76 -8.46
CA MET A 139 2.99 -16.56 -8.04
C MET A 139 2.30 -15.45 -8.81
N THR A 140 0.97 -15.46 -8.79
CA THR A 140 0.14 -14.35 -9.23
C THR A 140 -0.50 -13.68 -8.01
N TYR A 141 -0.39 -12.36 -7.92
CA TYR A 141 -1.15 -11.59 -6.96
C TYR A 141 -2.55 -11.31 -7.47
N HIS A 142 -3.56 -11.59 -6.64
CA HIS A 142 -4.94 -11.18 -6.84
C HIS A 142 -5.32 -10.16 -5.78
N TRP A 143 -5.60 -8.94 -6.22
CA TRP A 143 -6.02 -7.85 -5.38
C TRP A 143 -7.54 -7.71 -5.43
N ARG A 144 -8.15 -7.45 -4.27
CA ARG A 144 -9.52 -6.97 -4.16
C ARG A 144 -9.56 -5.80 -3.19
N LEU A 145 -10.05 -4.65 -3.64
CA LEU A 145 -10.14 -3.44 -2.84
C LEU A 145 -11.56 -2.89 -2.89
N THR A 146 -11.94 -2.15 -1.86
CA THR A 146 -13.12 -1.29 -1.90
C THR A 146 -12.68 0.16 -2.07
N GLU A 147 -13.54 0.98 -2.66
CA GLU A 147 -13.37 2.42 -2.57
C GLU A 147 -13.42 2.89 -1.10
N PRO A 148 -12.74 4.00 -0.78
CA PRO A 148 -12.64 4.48 0.58
C PRO A 148 -13.96 5.13 1.02
N GLY A 149 -14.65 4.51 1.98
CA GLY A 149 -15.90 5.00 2.56
C GLY A 149 -15.94 4.92 4.08
N GLN A 150 -17.08 4.51 4.65
CA GLN A 150 -17.18 4.19 6.08
C GLN A 150 -16.36 2.95 6.45
N THR A 151 -16.08 2.09 5.47
CA THR A 151 -15.21 0.93 5.61
C THR A 151 -14.24 0.90 4.44
N VAL A 152 -13.03 0.37 4.69
CA VAL A 152 -12.08 0.03 3.62
C VAL A 152 -11.67 -1.43 3.78
N GLY A 153 -11.82 -2.19 2.72
CA GLY A 153 -11.39 -3.59 2.63
C GLY A 153 -10.31 -3.75 1.58
N VAL A 154 -9.24 -4.44 1.93
CA VAL A 154 -8.15 -4.81 1.03
C VAL A 154 -7.87 -6.28 1.23
N ARG A 155 -7.84 -7.05 0.14
CA ARG A 155 -7.44 -8.44 0.14
C ARG A 155 -6.38 -8.65 -0.93
N ILE A 156 -5.30 -9.32 -0.56
CA ILE A 156 -4.21 -9.71 -1.43
C ILE A 156 -4.05 -11.21 -1.29
N GLN A 157 -4.24 -11.93 -2.39
CA GLN A 157 -3.97 -13.36 -2.46
C GLN A 157 -2.75 -13.60 -3.32
N ALA A 158 -1.83 -14.46 -2.88
CA ALA A 158 -0.77 -14.98 -3.73
C ALA A 158 -1.14 -16.42 -4.11
N VAL A 159 -1.32 -16.65 -5.41
CA VAL A 159 -1.80 -17.91 -5.96
C VAL A 159 -0.69 -18.56 -6.78
N ARG A 160 -0.47 -19.86 -6.55
CA ARG A 160 0.44 -20.71 -7.33
C ARG A 160 -0.21 -22.05 -7.57
N ALA A 161 -0.15 -22.54 -8.82
CA ALA A 161 -0.76 -23.82 -9.23
C ALA A 161 -2.20 -23.97 -8.71
N ASP A 162 -3.02 -22.92 -8.92
CA ASP A 162 -4.42 -22.82 -8.49
C ASP A 162 -4.68 -22.91 -6.97
N ARG A 163 -3.62 -22.84 -6.15
CA ARG A 163 -3.70 -22.83 -4.69
C ARG A 163 -3.38 -21.45 -4.14
N VAL A 164 -4.21 -20.99 -3.22
CA VAL A 164 -3.94 -19.76 -2.45
C VAL A 164 -2.90 -20.09 -1.39
N GLU A 165 -1.65 -19.67 -1.59
CA GLU A 165 -0.56 -19.86 -0.62
C GLU A 165 -0.48 -18.72 0.40
N LEU A 166 -0.92 -17.52 0.02
CA LEU A 166 -1.05 -16.37 0.92
C LEU A 166 -2.44 -15.77 0.76
N ASN A 167 -3.06 -15.40 1.90
CA ASN A 167 -4.24 -14.55 1.93
C ASN A 167 -4.08 -13.49 3.02
N ALA A 168 -3.71 -12.28 2.60
CA ALA A 168 -3.65 -11.12 3.49
C ALA A 168 -4.94 -10.31 3.34
N THR A 169 -5.62 -10.04 4.44
CA THR A 169 -6.83 -9.20 4.46
C THR A 169 -6.66 -8.08 5.47
N MET A 170 -6.98 -6.86 5.06
CA MET A 170 -7.10 -5.69 5.91
C MET A 170 -8.53 -5.18 5.81
N ALA A 171 -9.20 -5.03 6.95
CA ALA A 171 -10.54 -4.48 7.05
C ALA A 171 -10.53 -3.36 8.09
N LEU A 172 -10.90 -2.16 7.67
CA LEU A 172 -10.84 -0.94 8.49
C LEU A 172 -12.22 -0.29 8.54
N ASN A 173 -12.56 0.24 9.71
CA ASN A 173 -13.72 1.10 9.91
C ASN A 173 -13.24 2.54 10.08
N ARG A 174 -13.87 3.47 9.35
CA ARG A 174 -13.54 4.88 9.42
C ARG A 174 -13.92 5.44 10.79
N ARG A 175 -13.03 6.27 11.33
CA ARG A 175 -13.27 7.14 12.47
C ARG A 175 -12.77 8.52 12.09
N GLU A 176 -13.49 9.55 12.51
CA GLU A 176 -13.05 10.93 12.28
C GLU A 176 -11.73 11.19 13.01
N LEU A 177 -10.85 11.98 12.38
CA LEU A 177 -9.58 12.37 12.96
C LEU A 177 -9.79 13.51 13.96
N THR A 178 -10.19 13.14 15.17
CA THR A 178 -10.32 14.05 16.31
C THR A 178 -9.18 13.79 17.31
N PRO A 179 -8.79 14.78 18.13
CA PRO A 179 -7.79 14.57 19.19
C PRO A 179 -8.18 13.41 20.11
N ALA A 180 -9.46 13.28 20.46
CA ALA A 180 -9.96 12.19 21.30
C ALA A 180 -9.76 10.81 20.66
N ASN A 181 -10.09 10.67 19.36
CA ASN A 181 -9.88 9.40 18.64
C ASN A 181 -8.39 9.09 18.47
N LEU A 182 -7.55 10.11 18.28
CA LEU A 182 -6.10 9.94 18.16
C LEU A 182 -5.47 9.51 19.50
N SER A 183 -5.86 10.13 20.62
CA SER A 183 -5.43 9.70 21.96
C SER A 183 -5.91 8.29 22.30
N ALA A 184 -7.14 7.94 21.94
CA ALA A 184 -7.64 6.57 22.11
C ALA A 184 -6.85 5.56 21.27
N LEU A 185 -6.44 5.94 20.06
CA LEU A 185 -5.56 5.11 19.21
C LEU A 185 -4.18 4.92 19.86
N ALA A 186 -3.57 5.99 20.37
CA ALA A 186 -2.30 5.96 21.09
C ALA A 186 -2.35 5.02 22.31
N LEU A 187 -3.43 5.08 23.10
CA LEU A 187 -3.57 4.22 24.27
C LEU A 187 -3.74 2.73 23.90
N ARG A 188 -4.45 2.43 22.81
CA ARG A 188 -4.68 1.05 22.35
C ARG A 188 -3.44 0.44 21.69
N HIS A 189 -2.67 1.24 20.96
CA HIS A 189 -1.53 0.78 20.17
C HIS A 189 -0.29 1.63 20.43
N PRO A 190 0.29 1.56 21.65
CA PRO A 190 1.27 2.53 22.10
C PRO A 190 2.61 2.51 21.34
N VAL A 191 2.89 1.39 20.68
CA VAL A 191 4.10 1.15 19.89
C VAL A 191 3.73 0.41 18.59
N ALA A 192 2.69 0.90 17.90
CA ALA A 192 2.12 0.24 16.72
C ALA A 192 3.16 -0.24 15.67
N PRO A 193 4.19 0.54 15.29
CA PRO A 193 5.21 0.07 14.36
C PRO A 193 5.97 -1.16 14.87
N VAL A 194 6.31 -1.19 16.16
CA VAL A 194 6.99 -2.33 16.80
C VAL A 194 6.06 -3.55 16.85
N GLN A 195 4.78 -3.35 17.15
CA GLN A 195 3.79 -4.43 17.14
C GLN A 195 3.64 -5.06 15.74
N ILE A 196 3.61 -4.24 14.69
CA ILE A 196 3.53 -4.70 13.30
C ILE A 196 4.77 -5.54 12.95
N VAL A 197 5.97 -4.99 13.17
CA VAL A 197 7.22 -5.68 12.86
C VAL A 197 7.36 -6.97 13.68
N GLY A 198 7.08 -6.90 14.99
CA GLY A 198 7.09 -8.07 15.89
C GLY A 198 6.11 -9.15 15.44
N GLY A 199 4.91 -8.79 14.99
CA GLY A 199 3.94 -9.72 14.41
C GLY A 199 4.46 -10.43 13.16
N ILE A 200 5.13 -9.70 12.26
CA ILE A 200 5.76 -10.27 11.06
C ILE A 200 6.84 -11.29 11.46
N TYR A 201 7.75 -10.93 12.37
CA TYR A 201 8.79 -11.84 12.83
C TYR A 201 8.24 -13.04 13.61
N TYR A 202 7.19 -12.87 14.40
CA TYR A 202 6.52 -13.97 15.09
C TYR A 202 5.93 -14.98 14.10
N HIS A 203 5.25 -14.50 13.04
CA HIS A 203 4.75 -15.38 11.99
C HIS A 203 5.87 -16.06 11.20
N ALA A 204 6.95 -15.35 10.89
CA ALA A 204 8.14 -15.92 10.26
C ALA A 204 8.76 -17.04 11.12
N LEU A 205 8.89 -16.82 12.43
CA LEU A 205 9.38 -17.82 13.38
C LEU A 205 8.46 -19.04 13.43
N LYS A 206 7.14 -18.84 13.42
CA LYS A 206 6.16 -19.95 13.39
C LYS A 206 6.28 -20.79 12.12
N LEU A 207 6.50 -20.17 10.96
CA LEU A 207 6.73 -20.89 9.69
C LEU A 207 8.06 -21.63 9.70
N TRP A 208 9.10 -21.02 10.27
CA TRP A 208 10.40 -21.65 10.45
C TRP A 208 10.31 -22.88 11.36
N CYS A 209 9.62 -22.80 12.52
CA CYS A 209 9.39 -23.94 13.39
C CYS A 209 8.59 -25.06 12.71
N LYS A 210 7.73 -24.72 11.75
CA LYS A 210 7.00 -25.68 10.90
C LYS A 210 7.83 -26.25 9.74
N LYS A 211 9.12 -25.88 9.65
CA LYS A 211 10.05 -26.27 8.58
C LYS A 211 9.53 -25.92 7.19
N CYS A 212 8.81 -24.79 7.07
CA CYS A 212 8.42 -24.29 5.76
C CYS A 212 9.67 -23.99 4.91
N PRO A 213 9.68 -24.36 3.61
CA PRO A 213 10.80 -24.06 2.72
C PRO A 213 11.11 -22.57 2.67
N THR A 214 12.39 -22.24 2.60
CA THR A 214 12.86 -20.87 2.39
C THR A 214 13.37 -20.69 0.97
N PHE A 215 13.13 -19.50 0.43
CA PHE A 215 13.52 -19.08 -0.90
C PHE A 215 14.48 -17.90 -0.78
N PRO A 216 15.62 -17.93 -1.49
CA PRO A 216 16.60 -16.85 -1.42
C PRO A 216 16.01 -15.55 -1.98
N HIS A 217 16.42 -14.42 -1.42
CA HIS A 217 16.04 -13.14 -1.98
C HIS A 217 16.68 -12.98 -3.36
N PRO A 218 15.92 -12.62 -4.41
CA PRO A 218 16.49 -12.32 -5.71
C PRO A 218 17.59 -11.27 -5.55
N LEU A 219 18.81 -11.57 -5.98
CA LEU A 219 19.85 -10.54 -6.07
C LEU A 219 19.35 -9.50 -7.08
N ARG A 220 19.47 -8.21 -6.75
CA ARG A 220 19.24 -7.12 -7.71
C ARG A 220 20.29 -7.23 -8.82
N THR A 221 20.04 -8.06 -9.82
CA THR A 221 20.74 -7.96 -11.10
C THR A 221 20.27 -6.67 -11.75
N GLY A 222 21.20 -5.76 -12.04
CA GLY A 222 20.90 -4.44 -12.60
C GLY A 222 20.00 -4.52 -13.85
N ASN A 223 19.14 -3.52 -13.97
CA ASN A 223 18.04 -3.29 -14.92
C ASN A 223 16.69 -3.98 -14.63
N PRO A 224 15.60 -3.20 -14.46
CA PRO A 224 14.25 -3.75 -14.43
C PRO A 224 13.87 -4.28 -15.82
N PRO A 225 13.21 -5.45 -15.92
CA PRO A 225 12.63 -5.90 -17.16
C PRO A 225 11.48 -4.97 -17.55
N ASN A 226 11.59 -4.42 -18.77
CA ASN A 226 10.60 -3.56 -19.40
C ASN A 226 9.40 -4.45 -19.82
N HIS A 227 8.46 -4.70 -18.91
CA HIS A 227 7.27 -5.50 -19.23
C HIS A 227 6.18 -4.62 -19.85
N SER A 228 6.18 -4.64 -21.18
CA SER A 228 5.03 -4.35 -22.02
C SER A 228 3.81 -5.15 -21.57
N SER A 229 2.67 -4.46 -21.46
CA SER A 229 1.37 -5.03 -21.17
C SER A 229 1.00 -6.08 -22.24
N GLY A 230 0.96 -7.34 -21.82
CA GLY A 230 0.54 -8.46 -22.66
C GLY A 230 -0.91 -8.30 -23.09
N ARG A 231 -1.12 -8.27 -24.41
CA ARG A 231 -2.43 -8.44 -25.05
C ARG A 231 -3.04 -9.77 -24.63
N VAL A 232 -4.32 -9.73 -24.27
CA VAL A 232 -5.19 -10.93 -24.31
C VAL A 232 -5.32 -11.34 -25.78
N PRO A 233 -5.10 -12.61 -26.15
CA PRO A 233 -5.33 -13.06 -27.52
C PRO A 233 -6.83 -13.02 -27.83
N GLU A 234 -7.14 -12.32 -28.91
CA GLU A 234 -8.47 -12.23 -29.51
C GLU A 234 -8.81 -13.60 -30.12
N HIS A 235 -9.80 -14.27 -29.55
CA HIS A 235 -10.44 -15.43 -30.17
C HIS A 235 -11.36 -14.95 -31.28
N ALA A 236 -11.11 -15.39 -32.52
CA ALA A 236 -12.12 -15.55 -33.58
C ALA A 236 -11.54 -16.42 -34.71
N PRO A 237 -12.37 -17.03 -35.56
CA PRO A 237 -13.84 -17.09 -35.55
C PRO A 237 -14.40 -18.46 -35.13
#